data_AF-A0A0Q8GEZ6-F1
#
_entry.id   AF-A0A0Q8GEZ6-F1
#
_cell.length_a   1.000
_cell.length_b   1.000
_cell.length_c   1.000
_cell.angle_alpha   90.00
_cell.angle_beta   90.00
_cell.angle_gamma   90.00
#
_symmetry.space_group_name_H-M   'P 1'
#
loop_
_entity.id
_entity.type
_entity.pdbx_description
1 polymer ?
#
loop_
_entity_poly.entity_id
_entity_poly.type
_entity_poly.pdbx_seq_one_letter_code
_entity_poly.pdbx_strand_id
1 'polypeptide(L)'
;MDMSTPTAAQPEGHQGIALVEQWLGLARSGQWPLPQVMDAASRLQAAGAADAAVLLYQNWVDATASPLRHVACFNWGAILGEQRRHAEAEAVYRMALSQAPTFAQARLNLGHQLEHQGREDEALAEWRAVYEQDNPEGLGTDPLSLRLHAFNNAARLLEQQKRYDESEALMRRSLMLDPHQSDVAQHYVHIRQKQCAWPVYQTVGEVTHNHLLMSTSLLGMLDESDDPALQLLTAQRFVHEKVAKVSAAPLHKGRQREGKIKIAYLSGDLHMHAVGLLTAELYELHDKSKFEVHAFSWSREDGTPLRARIKGAMDSYTPLHGVPDRRAAELIAEAGIDVLVDLQGLTSGARPGILAHRGAPIQVSYLGLPATSALPGVDWILADRFVMPPESLPYHTEKPIYLPNSYQVSDRKRVANTPPTRTQAGLPEDGFVFCAFNNNHKMSEQVWRCWMRVLRQVPGSVLWLLADNPFAQANLTRVAVEEGIAPERLVFAGRAQPADYLARFTLADLFLDTFPYNAGTTASDCLWMGTPILTRSGKTYISRMAGSLLTAVGLPDLITTTLDEYEQRAVQIGRQPARAASYKRYLAEHGRGSPLFDIPAIVRDIEREFERLALQARTREA
;
A
#
# COMPACT_ATOMS: atom_id res chain seq x y z
N MET A 1 -59.72 4.80 7.47
CA MET A 1 -59.14 3.59 8.10
C MET A 1 -57.64 3.80 8.13
N ASP A 2 -57.10 3.80 9.33
CA ASP A 2 -55.73 4.19 9.67
C ASP A 2 -54.72 3.20 9.04
N MET A 3 -53.77 3.73 8.27
CA MET A 3 -52.70 3.02 7.55
C MET A 3 -51.37 3.26 8.27
N SER A 4 -51.34 3.04 9.57
CA SER A 4 -50.12 3.07 10.38
C SER A 4 -49.50 1.68 10.41
N THR A 5 -48.35 1.56 9.76
CA THR A 5 -47.44 0.42 9.84
C THR A 5 -47.00 0.23 11.30
N PRO A 6 -47.21 -0.95 11.92
CA PRO A 6 -46.68 -1.20 13.24
C PRO A 6 -45.15 -1.34 13.16
N THR A 7 -44.43 -0.58 13.98
CA THR A 7 -43.01 -0.77 14.26
C THR A 7 -42.88 -2.09 15.02
N ALA A 8 -42.43 -3.16 14.35
CA ALA A 8 -42.22 -4.45 14.99
C ALA A 8 -40.89 -4.46 15.74
N ALA A 9 -40.97 -4.75 17.05
CA ALA A 9 -39.85 -5.03 17.92
C ALA A 9 -39.03 -6.25 17.42
N GLN A 10 -37.76 -6.30 17.83
CA GLN A 10 -36.84 -7.41 17.56
C GLN A 10 -37.45 -8.77 17.98
N PRO A 11 -37.26 -9.84 17.19
CA PRO A 11 -37.73 -11.16 17.57
C PRO A 11 -36.76 -11.77 18.61
N GLU A 12 -36.97 -11.48 19.89
CA GLU A 12 -36.35 -12.25 20.98
C GLU A 12 -37.36 -13.25 21.57
N GLY A 13 -37.02 -14.55 21.54
CA GLY A 13 -37.77 -15.63 22.20
C GLY A 13 -38.59 -16.57 21.31
N HIS A 14 -39.42 -17.44 21.94
CA HIS A 14 -40.23 -18.51 21.31
C HIS A 14 -41.11 -18.04 20.13
N GLN A 15 -41.54 -16.77 20.12
CA GLN A 15 -42.37 -16.21 19.05
C GLN A 15 -41.60 -16.03 17.73
N GLY A 16 -40.29 -15.73 17.78
CA GLY A 16 -39.44 -15.64 16.60
C GLY A 16 -39.25 -16.99 15.91
N ILE A 17 -39.06 -18.05 16.69
CA ILE A 17 -38.91 -19.42 16.18
C ILE A 17 -40.19 -19.90 15.47
N ALA A 18 -41.36 -19.64 16.07
CA ALA A 18 -42.64 -20.01 15.48
C ALA A 18 -42.91 -19.31 14.13
N LEU A 19 -42.51 -18.04 14.01
CA LEU A 19 -42.66 -17.27 12.77
C LEU A 19 -41.72 -17.80 11.66
N VAL A 20 -40.48 -18.14 11.99
CA VAL A 20 -39.53 -18.75 11.04
C VAL A 20 -40.04 -20.10 10.54
N GLU A 21 -40.53 -20.96 11.43
CA GLU A 21 -41.13 -22.26 11.04
C GLU A 21 -42.33 -22.09 10.11
N GLN A 22 -43.19 -21.10 10.38
CA GLN A 22 -44.31 -20.77 9.50
C GLN A 22 -43.83 -20.38 8.10
N TRP A 23 -42.84 -19.49 8.01
CA TRP A 23 -42.28 -19.04 6.73
C TRP A 23 -41.57 -20.18 5.98
N LEU A 24 -40.85 -21.05 6.68
CA LEU A 24 -40.26 -22.26 6.08
C LEU A 24 -41.34 -23.22 5.56
N GLY A 25 -42.46 -23.37 6.29
CA GLY A 25 -43.63 -24.12 5.81
C GLY A 25 -44.24 -23.53 4.54
N LEU A 26 -44.37 -22.20 4.46
CA LEU A 26 -44.82 -21.51 3.25
C LEU A 26 -43.85 -21.70 2.07
N ALA A 27 -42.53 -21.62 2.32
CA ALA A 27 -41.52 -21.87 1.28
C ALA A 27 -41.63 -23.29 0.70
N ARG A 28 -41.79 -24.30 1.58
CA ARG A 28 -41.98 -25.71 1.18
C ARG A 28 -43.27 -25.98 0.42
N SER A 29 -44.26 -25.09 0.49
CA SER A 29 -45.52 -25.25 -0.26
C SER A 29 -45.35 -25.07 -1.78
N GLY A 30 -44.26 -24.44 -2.22
CA GLY A 30 -44.01 -24.12 -3.63
C GLY A 30 -44.88 -23.01 -4.22
N GLN A 31 -45.89 -22.53 -3.48
CA GLN A 31 -46.88 -21.53 -3.93
C GLN A 31 -46.59 -20.11 -3.43
N TRP A 32 -45.63 -19.94 -2.53
CA TRP A 32 -45.35 -18.64 -1.92
C TRP A 32 -44.69 -17.69 -2.95
N PRO A 33 -45.23 -16.48 -3.22
CA PRO A 33 -44.65 -15.59 -4.24
C PRO A 33 -43.25 -15.08 -3.87
N LEU A 34 -42.34 -15.05 -4.85
CA LEU A 34 -40.94 -14.61 -4.63
C LEU A 34 -40.81 -13.24 -3.93
N PRO A 35 -41.59 -12.19 -4.24
CA PRO A 35 -41.48 -10.92 -3.52
C PRO A 35 -41.69 -11.06 -2.00
N GLN A 36 -42.61 -11.92 -1.59
CA GLN A 36 -42.87 -12.16 -0.16
C GLN A 36 -41.74 -12.96 0.50
N VAL A 37 -41.12 -13.89 -0.23
CA VAL A 37 -39.92 -14.62 0.22
C VAL A 37 -38.75 -13.64 0.41
N MET A 38 -38.56 -12.72 -0.54
CA MET A 38 -37.51 -11.70 -0.47
C MET A 38 -37.70 -10.74 0.71
N ASP A 39 -38.93 -10.29 0.95
CA ASP A 39 -39.27 -9.45 2.11
C ASP A 39 -39.00 -10.19 3.43
N ALA A 40 -39.40 -11.46 3.52
CA ALA A 40 -39.15 -12.30 4.70
C ALA A 40 -37.66 -12.53 4.94
N ALA A 41 -36.90 -12.89 3.89
CA ALA A 41 -35.45 -13.05 3.96
C ALA A 41 -34.74 -11.76 4.39
N SER A 42 -35.15 -10.61 3.86
CA SER A 42 -34.59 -9.30 4.23
C SER A 42 -34.82 -9.00 5.72
N ARG A 43 -36.00 -9.32 6.25
CA ARG A 43 -36.30 -9.18 7.70
C ARG A 43 -35.44 -10.10 8.56
N LEU A 44 -35.20 -11.33 8.10
CA LEU A 44 -34.33 -12.29 8.80
C LEU A 44 -32.88 -11.79 8.83
N GLN A 45 -32.36 -11.27 7.72
CA GLN A 45 -31.02 -10.66 7.68
C GLN A 45 -30.92 -9.46 8.62
N ALA A 46 -31.91 -8.56 8.62
CA ALA A 46 -31.95 -7.40 9.52
C ALA A 46 -31.98 -7.80 11.00
N ALA A 47 -32.54 -8.98 11.32
CA ALA A 47 -32.55 -9.56 12.67
C ALA A 47 -31.30 -10.40 13.00
N GLY A 48 -30.31 -10.49 12.10
CA GLY A 48 -29.11 -11.32 12.29
C GLY A 48 -29.33 -12.83 12.07
N ALA A 49 -30.52 -13.24 11.61
CA ALA A 49 -30.89 -14.63 11.37
C ALA A 49 -30.60 -15.06 9.92
N ALA A 50 -29.38 -14.82 9.45
CA ALA A 50 -29.03 -15.01 8.03
C ALA A 50 -29.09 -16.50 7.59
N ASP A 51 -28.82 -17.46 8.48
CA ASP A 51 -29.01 -18.90 8.19
C ASP A 51 -30.47 -19.27 7.96
N ALA A 52 -31.41 -18.64 8.67
CA ALA A 52 -32.83 -18.85 8.44
C ALA A 52 -33.25 -18.30 7.06
N ALA A 53 -32.68 -17.17 6.64
CA ALA A 53 -32.90 -16.63 5.29
C ALA A 53 -32.35 -17.56 4.19
N VAL A 54 -31.18 -18.15 4.42
CA VAL A 54 -30.59 -19.19 3.54
C VAL A 54 -31.54 -20.39 3.41
N LEU A 55 -32.01 -20.94 4.53
CA LEU A 55 -32.96 -22.06 4.53
C LEU A 55 -34.26 -21.70 3.82
N LEU A 56 -34.73 -20.46 3.98
CA LEU A 56 -35.94 -19.97 3.33
C LEU A 56 -35.84 -20.04 1.81
N TYR A 57 -34.75 -19.50 1.25
CA TYR A 57 -34.52 -19.55 -0.19
C TYR A 57 -34.30 -20.98 -0.68
N GLN A 58 -33.54 -21.80 0.04
CA GLN A 58 -33.32 -23.19 -0.32
C GLN A 58 -34.65 -23.95 -0.43
N ASN A 59 -35.47 -23.92 0.61
CA ASN A 59 -36.77 -24.61 0.63
C ASN A 59 -37.70 -24.10 -0.48
N TRP A 60 -37.68 -22.79 -0.75
CA TRP A 60 -38.48 -22.21 -1.82
C TRP A 60 -38.01 -22.65 -3.22
N VAL A 61 -36.69 -22.60 -3.47
CA VAL A 61 -36.09 -23.00 -4.74
C VAL A 61 -36.30 -24.49 -5.02
N ASP A 62 -36.27 -25.34 -3.99
CA ASP A 62 -36.49 -26.78 -4.11
C ASP A 62 -37.97 -27.14 -4.37
N ALA A 63 -38.91 -26.38 -3.81
CA ALA A 63 -40.34 -26.68 -3.90
C ALA A 63 -41.07 -26.03 -5.08
N THR A 64 -40.49 -25.01 -5.72
CA THR A 64 -41.18 -24.23 -6.77
C THR A 64 -40.70 -24.58 -8.19
N ALA A 65 -41.60 -24.39 -9.17
CA ALA A 65 -41.30 -24.41 -10.60
C ALA A 65 -41.28 -22.99 -11.22
N SER A 66 -41.24 -21.94 -10.39
CA SER A 66 -41.28 -20.54 -10.83
C SER A 66 -40.18 -20.21 -11.85
N PRO A 67 -40.47 -19.43 -12.91
CA PRO A 67 -39.46 -18.94 -13.84
C PRO A 67 -38.45 -17.98 -13.17
N LEU A 68 -38.76 -17.45 -11.99
CA LEU A 68 -37.92 -16.52 -11.24
C LEU A 68 -36.94 -17.22 -10.28
N ARG A 69 -36.77 -18.54 -10.40
CA ARG A 69 -35.84 -19.31 -9.54
C ARG A 69 -34.40 -18.79 -9.58
N HIS A 70 -33.91 -18.37 -10.74
CA HIS A 70 -32.58 -17.75 -10.88
C HIS A 70 -32.41 -16.48 -10.02
N VAL A 71 -33.47 -15.69 -9.82
CA VAL A 71 -33.47 -14.49 -8.96
C VAL A 71 -33.35 -14.86 -7.49
N ALA A 72 -34.11 -15.88 -7.05
CA ALA A 72 -34.01 -16.40 -5.69
C ALA A 72 -32.62 -16.98 -5.41
N CYS A 73 -32.06 -17.74 -6.36
CA CYS A 73 -30.69 -18.24 -6.26
C CYS A 73 -29.67 -17.10 -6.16
N PHE A 74 -29.81 -16.03 -6.95
CA PHE A 74 -28.90 -14.89 -6.82
C PHE A 74 -28.92 -14.25 -5.43
N ASN A 75 -30.12 -14.00 -4.87
CA ASN A 75 -30.26 -13.45 -3.53
C ASN A 75 -29.72 -14.41 -2.47
N TRP A 76 -30.02 -15.71 -2.60
CA TRP A 76 -29.48 -16.75 -1.72
C TRP A 76 -27.95 -16.78 -1.72
N GLY A 77 -27.33 -16.79 -2.91
CA GLY A 77 -25.88 -16.74 -3.06
C GLY A 77 -25.27 -15.48 -2.45
N ALA A 78 -25.96 -14.34 -2.51
CA ALA A 78 -25.48 -13.08 -1.93
C ALA A 78 -25.37 -13.19 -0.40
N ILE A 79 -26.38 -13.77 0.26
CA ILE A 79 -26.37 -14.01 1.72
C ILE A 79 -25.23 -14.96 2.11
N LEU A 80 -25.03 -16.04 1.35
CA LEU A 80 -23.93 -16.97 1.59
C LEU A 80 -22.56 -16.30 1.43
N GLY A 81 -22.41 -15.45 0.41
CA GLY A 81 -21.20 -14.65 0.18
C GLY A 81 -20.88 -13.70 1.34
N GLU A 82 -21.89 -12.99 1.88
CA GLU A 82 -21.75 -12.14 3.06
C GLU A 82 -21.28 -12.93 4.30
N GLN A 83 -21.72 -14.17 4.44
CA GLN A 83 -21.27 -15.10 5.50
C GLN A 83 -19.92 -15.77 5.20
N ARG A 84 -19.25 -15.44 4.09
CA ARG A 84 -18.00 -16.07 3.62
C ARG A 84 -18.11 -17.57 3.35
N ARG A 85 -19.32 -18.07 3.07
CA ARG A 85 -19.59 -19.46 2.66
C ARG A 85 -19.40 -19.59 1.14
N HIS A 86 -18.18 -19.30 0.69
CA HIS A 86 -17.86 -19.09 -0.73
C HIS A 86 -18.21 -20.28 -1.63
N ALA A 87 -17.92 -21.52 -1.19
CA ALA A 87 -18.21 -22.72 -1.96
C ALA A 87 -19.73 -22.98 -2.13
N GLU A 88 -20.51 -22.70 -1.09
CA GLU A 88 -21.97 -22.80 -1.15
C GLU A 88 -22.55 -21.71 -2.05
N ALA A 89 -22.06 -20.47 -1.91
CA ALA A 89 -22.48 -19.36 -2.75
C ALA A 89 -22.20 -19.63 -4.24
N GLU A 90 -21.02 -20.20 -4.56
CA GLU A 90 -20.69 -20.64 -5.92
C GLU A 90 -21.70 -21.65 -6.47
N ALA A 91 -22.02 -22.70 -5.71
CA ALA A 91 -22.96 -23.73 -6.15
C ALA A 91 -24.31 -23.13 -6.52
N VAL A 92 -24.80 -22.20 -5.69
CA VAL A 92 -26.07 -21.51 -5.89
C VAL A 92 -26.03 -20.56 -7.09
N TYR A 93 -24.93 -19.82 -7.29
CA TYR A 93 -24.78 -18.98 -8.49
C TYR A 93 -24.73 -19.81 -9.78
N ARG A 94 -24.06 -20.97 -9.76
CA ARG A 94 -24.10 -21.91 -10.91
C ARG A 94 -25.51 -22.42 -11.19
N MET A 95 -26.33 -22.66 -10.15
CA MET A 95 -27.77 -23.00 -10.32
C MET A 95 -28.57 -21.85 -10.94
N ALA A 96 -28.28 -20.60 -10.58
CA ALA A 96 -28.90 -19.44 -11.22
C ALA A 96 -28.54 -19.39 -12.71
N LEU A 97 -27.27 -19.57 -13.04
CA LEU A 97 -26.74 -19.51 -14.40
C LEU A 97 -27.14 -20.69 -15.28
N SER A 98 -27.47 -21.86 -14.70
CA SER A 98 -28.03 -22.97 -15.50
C SER A 98 -29.44 -22.69 -16.02
N GLN A 99 -30.17 -21.78 -15.38
CA GLN A 99 -31.51 -21.36 -15.78
C GLN A 99 -31.48 -20.07 -16.62
N ALA A 100 -30.60 -19.14 -16.26
CA ALA A 100 -30.41 -17.87 -16.95
C ALA A 100 -28.91 -17.64 -17.25
N PRO A 101 -28.37 -18.21 -18.34
CA PRO A 101 -26.93 -18.16 -18.63
C PRO A 101 -26.37 -16.75 -18.85
N THR A 102 -27.19 -15.78 -19.19
CA THR A 102 -26.79 -14.38 -19.43
C THR A 102 -26.99 -13.48 -18.20
N PHE A 103 -27.38 -14.04 -17.05
CA PHE A 103 -27.70 -13.24 -15.86
C PHE A 103 -26.45 -12.60 -15.24
N ALA A 104 -26.21 -11.33 -15.60
CA ALA A 104 -24.94 -10.66 -15.34
C ALA A 104 -24.61 -10.53 -13.84
N GLN A 105 -25.59 -10.23 -12.99
CA GLN A 105 -25.37 -10.08 -11.55
C GLN A 105 -24.91 -11.39 -10.89
N ALA A 106 -25.43 -12.53 -11.33
CA ALA A 106 -24.98 -13.83 -10.85
C ALA A 106 -23.55 -14.15 -11.31
N ARG A 107 -23.17 -13.80 -12.55
CA ARG A 107 -21.78 -13.97 -13.04
C ARG A 107 -20.79 -13.09 -12.28
N LEU A 108 -21.13 -11.82 -12.06
CA LEU A 108 -20.30 -10.89 -11.32
C LEU A 108 -20.00 -11.41 -9.91
N ASN A 109 -21.03 -11.87 -9.20
CA ASN A 109 -20.87 -12.39 -7.84
C ASN A 109 -20.21 -13.77 -7.80
N LEU A 110 -20.44 -14.62 -8.80
CA LEU A 110 -19.70 -15.87 -8.96
C LEU A 110 -18.21 -15.60 -9.13
N GLY A 111 -17.83 -14.62 -9.94
CA GLY A 111 -16.43 -14.19 -10.09
C GLY A 111 -15.79 -13.83 -8.75
N HIS A 112 -16.50 -13.06 -7.91
CA HIS A 112 -16.04 -12.75 -6.55
C HIS A 112 -15.86 -14.00 -5.67
N GLN A 113 -16.78 -14.96 -5.73
CA GLN A 113 -16.65 -16.20 -4.95
C GLN A 113 -15.49 -17.08 -5.43
N LEU A 114 -15.22 -17.10 -6.74
CA LEU A 114 -14.10 -17.82 -7.33
C LEU A 114 -12.76 -17.19 -6.94
N GLU A 115 -12.68 -15.86 -6.98
CA GLU A 115 -11.50 -15.12 -6.50
C GLU A 115 -11.22 -15.39 -5.02
N HIS A 116 -12.23 -15.34 -4.15
CA HIS A 116 -12.06 -15.67 -2.73
C HIS A 116 -11.58 -17.11 -2.48
N GLN A 117 -11.84 -18.02 -3.41
CA GLN A 117 -11.36 -19.40 -3.38
C GLN A 117 -9.99 -19.58 -4.07
N GLY A 118 -9.37 -18.52 -4.58
CA GLY A 118 -8.09 -18.55 -5.30
C GLY A 118 -8.19 -19.06 -6.74
N ARG A 119 -9.40 -19.17 -7.31
CA ARG A 119 -9.66 -19.63 -8.68
C ARG A 119 -9.74 -18.45 -9.63
N GLU A 120 -8.62 -17.75 -9.74
CA GLU A 120 -8.53 -16.42 -10.37
C GLU A 120 -8.86 -16.43 -11.88
N ASP A 121 -8.40 -17.43 -12.64
CA ASP A 121 -8.71 -17.52 -14.08
C ASP A 121 -10.20 -17.76 -14.36
N GLU A 122 -10.87 -18.53 -13.51
CA GLU A 122 -12.32 -18.73 -13.62
C GLU A 122 -13.08 -17.45 -13.24
N ALA A 123 -12.60 -16.70 -12.24
CA ALA A 123 -13.17 -15.40 -11.90
C ALA A 123 -13.08 -14.41 -13.09
N LEU A 124 -11.92 -14.33 -13.74
CA LEU A 124 -11.72 -13.52 -14.94
C LEU A 124 -12.65 -13.94 -16.08
N ALA A 125 -12.87 -15.25 -16.28
CA ALA A 125 -13.79 -15.75 -17.30
C ALA A 125 -15.24 -15.32 -17.05
N GLU A 126 -15.70 -15.33 -15.79
CA GLU A 126 -17.05 -14.89 -15.44
C GLU A 126 -17.26 -13.38 -15.67
N TRP A 127 -16.30 -12.54 -15.27
CA TRP A 127 -16.39 -11.10 -15.55
C TRP A 127 -16.26 -10.80 -17.04
N ARG A 128 -15.43 -11.55 -17.77
CA ARG A 128 -15.31 -11.45 -19.23
C ARG A 128 -16.62 -11.69 -19.95
N ALA A 129 -17.35 -12.73 -19.54
CA ALA A 129 -18.66 -13.03 -20.10
C ALA A 129 -19.67 -11.88 -19.93
N VAL A 130 -19.48 -11.00 -18.94
CA VAL A 130 -20.32 -9.80 -18.73
C VAL A 130 -19.85 -8.62 -19.57
N TYR A 131 -18.56 -8.25 -19.52
CA TYR A 131 -18.09 -7.03 -20.19
C TYR A 131 -18.00 -7.15 -21.73
N GLU A 132 -17.94 -8.37 -22.27
CA GLU A 132 -17.99 -8.63 -23.72
C GLU A 132 -19.38 -8.43 -24.32
N GLN A 133 -20.43 -8.40 -23.51
CA GLN A 133 -21.78 -8.07 -23.96
C GLN A 133 -21.96 -6.56 -23.98
N ASP A 134 -22.52 -6.01 -25.07
CA ASP A 134 -22.72 -4.58 -25.16
C ASP A 134 -23.83 -4.04 -24.24
N ASN A 135 -24.83 -4.88 -23.98
CA ASN A 135 -25.96 -4.56 -23.12
C ASN A 135 -26.32 -5.77 -22.25
N PRO A 136 -25.51 -6.08 -21.21
CA PRO A 136 -25.76 -7.24 -20.36
C PRO A 136 -27.08 -7.08 -19.61
N GLU A 137 -27.90 -8.12 -19.63
CA GLU A 137 -29.19 -8.13 -18.94
C GLU A 137 -29.00 -8.33 -17.43
N GLY A 138 -29.65 -7.47 -16.65
CA GLY A 138 -29.68 -7.55 -15.19
C GLY A 138 -30.95 -6.95 -14.60
N LEU A 139 -31.35 -7.45 -13.43
CA LEU A 139 -32.57 -7.01 -12.76
C LEU A 139 -32.37 -5.67 -12.05
N GLY A 140 -33.13 -4.67 -12.46
CA GLY A 140 -33.18 -3.36 -11.79
C GLY A 140 -31.85 -2.60 -11.75
N THR A 141 -30.86 -3.00 -12.56
CA THR A 141 -29.54 -2.36 -12.62
C THR A 141 -29.27 -1.92 -14.05
N ASP A 142 -28.71 -0.74 -14.19
CA ASP A 142 -28.29 -0.19 -15.48
C ASP A 142 -27.21 -1.09 -16.15
N PRO A 143 -27.37 -1.48 -17.43
CA PRO A 143 -26.42 -2.34 -18.13
C PRO A 143 -25.00 -1.79 -18.18
N LEU A 144 -24.82 -0.47 -18.32
CA LEU A 144 -23.50 0.15 -18.30
C LEU A 144 -22.81 -0.08 -16.94
N SER A 145 -23.53 0.11 -15.84
CA SER A 145 -23.02 -0.13 -14.48
C SER A 145 -22.52 -1.58 -14.30
N LEU A 146 -23.23 -2.56 -14.85
CA LEU A 146 -22.81 -3.98 -14.80
C LEU A 146 -21.52 -4.23 -15.60
N ARG A 147 -21.40 -3.63 -16.79
CA ARG A 147 -20.17 -3.73 -17.61
C ARG A 147 -18.98 -3.09 -16.91
N LEU A 148 -19.14 -1.88 -16.37
CA LEU A 148 -18.09 -1.17 -15.64
C LEU A 148 -17.63 -2.00 -14.43
N HIS A 149 -18.56 -2.57 -13.67
CA HIS A 149 -18.23 -3.46 -12.55
C HIS A 149 -17.41 -4.67 -12.99
N ALA A 150 -17.75 -5.30 -14.12
CA ALA A 150 -17.00 -6.41 -14.68
C ALA A 150 -15.59 -6.00 -15.13
N PHE A 151 -15.46 -4.90 -15.90
CA PHE A 151 -14.16 -4.38 -16.33
C PHE A 151 -13.25 -4.07 -15.13
N ASN A 152 -13.78 -3.37 -14.14
CA ASN A 152 -13.01 -2.86 -13.01
C ASN A 152 -12.50 -3.99 -12.11
N ASN A 153 -13.31 -5.04 -11.89
CA ASN A 153 -12.87 -6.22 -11.12
C ASN A 153 -11.83 -7.04 -11.87
N ALA A 154 -12.05 -7.30 -13.18
CA ALA A 154 -11.07 -8.01 -13.99
C ALA A 154 -9.74 -7.25 -14.06
N ALA A 155 -9.77 -5.94 -14.29
CA ALA A 155 -8.57 -5.11 -14.31
C ALA A 155 -7.83 -5.13 -12.97
N ARG A 156 -8.55 -4.99 -11.84
CA ARG A 156 -7.95 -5.07 -10.50
C ARG A 156 -7.24 -6.40 -10.26
N LEU A 157 -7.87 -7.52 -10.61
CA LEU A 157 -7.27 -8.84 -10.42
C LEU A 157 -6.04 -9.04 -11.32
N LEU A 158 -6.12 -8.61 -12.58
CA LEU A 158 -4.97 -8.61 -13.51
C LEU A 158 -3.81 -7.75 -13.00
N GLU A 159 -4.09 -6.59 -12.40
CA GLU A 159 -3.07 -5.78 -11.75
C GLU A 159 -2.38 -6.54 -10.61
N GLN A 160 -3.14 -7.22 -9.76
CA GLN A 160 -2.60 -8.02 -8.64
C GLN A 160 -1.72 -9.17 -9.15
N GLN A 161 -2.10 -9.79 -10.27
CA GLN A 161 -1.32 -10.81 -10.97
C GLN A 161 -0.12 -10.24 -11.76
N LYS A 162 0.07 -8.91 -11.79
CA LYS A 162 1.07 -8.20 -12.59
C LYS A 162 0.93 -8.37 -14.11
N ARG A 163 -0.27 -8.72 -14.59
CA ARG A 163 -0.65 -8.74 -16.02
C ARG A 163 -1.07 -7.34 -16.46
N TYR A 164 -0.08 -6.44 -16.44
CA TYR A 164 -0.32 -4.99 -16.51
C TYR A 164 -0.85 -4.51 -17.86
N ASP A 165 -0.45 -5.13 -18.97
CA ASP A 165 -0.95 -4.83 -20.30
C ASP A 165 -2.45 -5.12 -20.45
N GLU A 166 -2.90 -6.30 -20.00
CA GLU A 166 -4.30 -6.69 -20.01
C GLU A 166 -5.10 -5.80 -19.05
N SER A 167 -4.57 -5.54 -17.85
CA SER A 167 -5.20 -4.63 -16.90
C SER A 167 -5.36 -3.22 -17.48
N GLU A 168 -4.31 -2.65 -18.07
CA GLU A 168 -4.36 -1.33 -18.70
C GLU A 168 -5.36 -1.30 -19.84
N ALA A 169 -5.41 -2.33 -20.69
CA ALA A 169 -6.36 -2.41 -21.78
C ALA A 169 -7.82 -2.41 -21.27
N LEU A 170 -8.12 -3.15 -20.20
CA LEU A 170 -9.45 -3.15 -19.59
C LEU A 170 -9.79 -1.81 -18.92
N MET A 171 -8.85 -1.18 -18.21
CA MET A 171 -9.05 0.14 -17.61
C MET A 171 -9.33 1.20 -18.68
N ARG A 172 -8.60 1.17 -19.81
CA ARG A 172 -8.85 2.07 -20.94
C ARG A 172 -10.25 1.88 -21.51
N ARG A 173 -10.70 0.62 -21.68
CA ARG A 173 -12.07 0.32 -22.13
C ARG A 173 -13.12 0.81 -21.13
N SER A 174 -12.90 0.60 -19.84
CA SER A 174 -13.79 1.11 -18.79
C SER A 174 -13.90 2.64 -18.83
N LEU A 175 -12.76 3.35 -18.91
CA LEU A 175 -12.68 4.80 -18.98
C LEU A 175 -13.25 5.40 -20.27
N MET A 176 -13.26 4.65 -21.38
CA MET A 176 -13.95 5.07 -22.62
C MET A 176 -15.48 5.01 -22.47
N LEU A 177 -16.01 4.15 -21.60
CA LEU A 177 -17.45 4.05 -21.35
C LEU A 177 -17.93 5.05 -20.30
N ASP A 178 -17.14 5.28 -19.26
CA ASP A 178 -17.38 6.33 -18.27
C ASP A 178 -16.04 7.03 -17.89
N PRO A 179 -15.83 8.29 -18.34
CA PRO A 179 -14.60 9.03 -18.10
C PRO A 179 -14.49 9.62 -16.68
N HIS A 180 -15.52 9.48 -15.83
CA HIS A 180 -15.55 10.09 -14.49
C HIS A 180 -15.11 9.14 -13.36
N GLN A 181 -14.63 7.94 -13.70
CA GLN A 181 -14.22 6.92 -12.73
C GLN A 181 -12.85 7.21 -12.11
N SER A 182 -12.80 8.09 -11.10
CA SER A 182 -11.53 8.44 -10.41
C SER A 182 -10.80 7.25 -9.80
N ASP A 183 -11.52 6.24 -9.31
CA ASP A 183 -10.90 5.01 -8.79
C ASP A 183 -10.22 4.20 -9.91
N VAL A 184 -10.77 4.16 -11.13
CA VAL A 184 -10.10 3.50 -12.26
C VAL A 184 -8.93 4.36 -12.75
N ALA A 185 -9.11 5.68 -12.83
CA ALA A 185 -8.08 6.61 -13.27
C ALA A 185 -6.81 6.56 -12.40
N GLN A 186 -6.94 6.47 -11.07
CA GLN A 186 -5.78 6.36 -10.18
C GLN A 186 -4.97 5.08 -10.44
N HIS A 187 -5.64 3.95 -10.65
CA HIS A 187 -4.99 2.67 -10.92
C HIS A 187 -4.35 2.66 -12.31
N TYR A 188 -5.01 3.23 -13.32
CA TYR A 188 -4.47 3.40 -14.67
C TYR A 188 -3.15 4.19 -14.68
N VAL A 189 -3.10 5.33 -13.97
CA VAL A 189 -1.88 6.13 -13.81
C VAL A 189 -0.76 5.30 -13.18
N HIS A 190 -1.05 4.61 -12.08
CA HIS A 190 -0.04 3.88 -11.33
C HIS A 190 0.48 2.63 -12.06
N ILE A 191 -0.37 1.93 -12.82
CA ILE A 191 0.06 0.82 -13.69
C ILE A 191 1.00 1.32 -14.77
N ARG A 192 0.75 2.48 -15.38
CA ARG A 192 1.69 3.08 -16.35
C ARG A 192 3.04 3.40 -15.71
N GLN A 193 3.05 3.89 -14.47
CA GLN A 193 4.30 4.08 -13.70
C GLN A 193 5.04 2.76 -13.46
N LYS A 194 4.34 1.70 -13.01
CA LYS A 194 4.92 0.35 -12.79
C LYS A 194 5.54 -0.25 -14.05
N GLN A 195 4.95 0.05 -15.21
CA GLN A 195 5.43 -0.39 -16.52
C GLN A 195 6.49 0.54 -17.14
N CYS A 196 6.85 1.66 -16.50
CA CYS A 196 7.66 2.71 -17.11
C CYS A 196 7.10 3.16 -18.48
N ALA A 197 5.78 3.25 -18.59
CA ALA A 197 5.07 3.62 -19.81
C ALA A 197 4.78 5.13 -19.81
N TRP A 198 5.59 5.88 -20.56
CA TRP A 198 5.47 7.34 -20.66
C TRP A 198 4.78 7.78 -21.97
N PRO A 199 3.99 8.87 -21.95
CA PRO A 199 3.67 9.70 -20.78
C PRO A 199 2.77 8.96 -19.79
N VAL A 200 2.95 9.19 -18.48
CA VAL A 200 2.13 8.55 -17.43
C VAL A 200 0.67 9.01 -17.53
N TYR A 201 0.45 10.31 -17.76
CA TYR A 201 -0.86 10.91 -17.95
C TYR A 201 -1.36 10.84 -19.40
N GLN A 202 -1.35 9.64 -19.98
CA GLN A 202 -1.87 9.39 -21.32
C GLN A 202 -3.41 9.44 -21.31
N THR A 203 -4.00 10.41 -22.00
CA THR A 203 -5.46 10.56 -22.10
C THR A 203 -6.13 9.37 -22.80
N VAL A 204 -7.39 9.13 -22.43
CA VAL A 204 -8.22 8.02 -22.92
C VAL A 204 -9.63 8.53 -23.19
N GLY A 205 -10.07 8.57 -24.46
CA GLY A 205 -11.38 9.13 -24.81
C GLY A 205 -11.52 10.57 -24.30
N GLU A 206 -12.56 10.81 -23.49
CA GLU A 206 -12.84 12.12 -22.87
C GLU A 206 -12.08 12.35 -21.55
N VAL A 207 -11.32 11.37 -21.06
CA VAL A 207 -10.52 11.51 -19.84
C VAL A 207 -9.37 12.49 -20.08
N THR A 208 -9.49 13.66 -19.45
CA THR A 208 -8.51 14.73 -19.57
C THR A 208 -7.26 14.47 -18.73
N HIS A 209 -6.15 15.12 -19.08
CA HIS A 209 -4.94 15.15 -18.26
C HIS A 209 -5.24 15.59 -16.82
N ASN A 210 -6.05 16.64 -16.65
CA ASN A 210 -6.42 17.15 -15.32
C ASN A 210 -7.21 16.12 -14.51
N HIS A 211 -8.10 15.33 -15.14
CA HIS A 211 -8.81 14.27 -14.43
C HIS A 211 -7.85 13.17 -13.95
N LEU A 212 -6.87 12.77 -14.78
CA LEU A 212 -5.85 11.79 -14.37
C LEU A 212 -4.98 12.34 -13.23
N LEU A 213 -4.49 13.57 -13.36
CA LEU A 213 -3.68 14.26 -12.36
C LEU A 213 -4.43 14.34 -11.02
N MET A 214 -5.67 14.84 -11.06
CA MET A 214 -6.49 14.99 -9.86
C MET A 214 -6.96 13.66 -9.29
N SER A 215 -6.99 12.57 -10.07
CA SER A 215 -7.34 11.23 -9.58
C SER A 215 -6.15 10.47 -8.99
N THR A 216 -4.92 10.81 -9.38
CA THR A 216 -3.68 10.11 -8.98
C THR A 216 -3.60 9.86 -7.47
N SER A 217 -3.33 8.62 -7.07
CA SER A 217 -3.16 8.24 -5.67
C SER A 217 -1.97 8.96 -5.03
N LEU A 218 -1.92 9.07 -3.70
CA LEU A 218 -0.79 9.75 -3.06
C LEU A 218 0.54 9.10 -3.44
N LEU A 219 0.64 7.77 -3.39
CA LEU A 219 1.87 7.07 -3.78
C LEU A 219 2.27 7.36 -5.22
N GLY A 220 1.32 7.33 -6.17
CA GLY A 220 1.59 7.70 -7.56
C GLY A 220 1.97 9.17 -7.73
N MET A 221 1.46 10.06 -6.87
CA MET A 221 1.83 11.48 -6.89
C MET A 221 3.27 11.68 -6.39
N LEU A 222 3.70 10.91 -5.40
CA LEU A 222 5.08 10.92 -4.90
C LEU A 222 6.08 10.43 -5.96
N ASP A 223 5.65 9.51 -6.83
CA ASP A 223 6.43 9.03 -7.99
C ASP A 223 6.56 10.10 -9.09
N GLU A 224 5.56 10.98 -9.25
CA GLU A 224 5.46 11.87 -10.41
C GLU A 224 5.87 13.32 -10.13
N SER A 225 5.60 13.85 -8.93
CA SER A 225 5.72 15.29 -8.65
C SER A 225 6.62 15.62 -7.46
N ASP A 226 7.53 16.59 -7.67
CA ASP A 226 8.28 17.28 -6.60
C ASP A 226 7.62 18.61 -6.19
N ASP A 227 6.31 18.77 -6.45
CA ASP A 227 5.54 19.89 -5.95
C ASP A 227 4.91 19.54 -4.59
N PRO A 228 5.37 20.15 -3.48
CA PRO A 228 4.84 19.84 -2.15
C PRO A 228 3.37 20.27 -1.98
N ALA A 229 2.90 21.28 -2.71
CA ALA A 229 1.48 21.67 -2.69
C ALA A 229 0.60 20.59 -3.32
N LEU A 230 1.05 19.99 -4.41
CA LEU A 230 0.31 18.93 -5.09
C LEU A 230 0.27 17.63 -4.27
N GLN A 231 1.36 17.29 -3.59
CA GLN A 231 1.39 16.16 -2.66
C GLN A 231 0.42 16.38 -1.48
N LEU A 232 0.42 17.57 -0.87
CA LEU A 232 -0.52 17.92 0.21
C LEU A 232 -1.98 17.87 -0.28
N LEU A 233 -2.27 18.47 -1.44
CA LEU A 233 -3.62 18.46 -2.02
C LEU A 233 -4.12 17.03 -2.26
N THR A 234 -3.24 16.15 -2.74
CA THR A 234 -3.56 14.74 -2.99
C THR A 234 -3.89 14.00 -1.68
N ALA A 235 -3.10 14.23 -0.63
CA ALA A 235 -3.35 13.65 0.69
C ALA A 235 -4.69 14.17 1.28
N GLN A 236 -4.93 15.48 1.22
CA GLN A 236 -6.17 16.10 1.71
C GLN A 236 -7.41 15.61 0.95
N ARG A 237 -7.31 15.45 -0.37
CA ARG A 237 -8.38 14.87 -1.19
C ARG A 237 -8.70 13.44 -0.76
N PHE A 238 -7.68 12.59 -0.60
CA PHE A 238 -7.88 11.23 -0.11
C PHE A 238 -8.58 11.22 1.25
N VAL A 239 -8.13 12.07 2.18
CA VAL A 239 -8.76 12.22 3.49
C VAL A 239 -10.22 12.64 3.36
N HIS A 240 -10.51 13.64 2.53
CA HIS A 240 -11.87 14.13 2.32
C HIS A 240 -12.81 13.07 1.74
N GLU A 241 -12.34 12.27 0.78
CA GLU A 241 -13.14 11.30 0.05
C GLU A 241 -13.27 9.94 0.76
N LYS A 242 -12.20 9.48 1.41
CA LYS A 242 -12.08 8.08 1.86
C LYS A 242 -11.98 7.92 3.38
N VAL A 243 -11.72 8.99 4.15
CA VAL A 243 -11.59 8.91 5.61
C VAL A 243 -12.89 9.36 6.29
N ALA A 244 -13.43 8.50 7.15
CA ALA A 244 -14.65 8.80 7.90
C ALA A 244 -14.44 10.00 8.82
N LYS A 245 -15.40 10.93 8.82
CA LYS A 245 -15.39 12.09 9.71
C LYS A 245 -15.76 11.64 11.12
N VAL A 246 -14.81 11.74 12.05
CA VAL A 246 -15.02 11.44 13.47
C VAL A 246 -15.30 12.74 14.22
N SER A 247 -16.52 12.90 14.74
CA SER A 247 -16.93 14.05 15.58
C SER A 247 -16.95 13.75 17.08
N ALA A 248 -16.83 12.48 17.46
CA ALA A 248 -16.81 12.04 18.85
C ALA A 248 -15.58 12.57 19.60
N ALA A 249 -15.67 12.64 20.93
CA ALA A 249 -14.54 13.00 21.77
C ALA A 249 -13.39 11.98 21.59
N PRO A 250 -12.12 12.41 21.64
CA PRO A 250 -10.97 11.51 21.56
C PRO A 250 -11.03 10.38 22.59
N LEU A 251 -10.83 9.13 22.17
CA LEU A 251 -10.97 7.95 23.04
C LEU A 251 -9.94 7.89 24.18
N HIS A 252 -8.80 8.57 24.00
CA HIS A 252 -7.74 8.64 24.99
C HIS A 252 -8.10 9.47 26.23
N LYS A 253 -9.15 10.33 26.15
CA LYS A 253 -9.54 11.22 27.26
C LYS A 253 -10.10 10.43 28.44
N GLY A 254 -9.77 10.88 29.65
CA GLY A 254 -10.21 10.26 30.90
C GLY A 254 -9.49 8.94 31.24
N ARG A 255 -8.41 8.61 30.51
CA ARG A 255 -7.55 7.47 30.81
C ARG A 255 -6.36 7.94 31.65
N GLN A 256 -6.19 7.38 32.84
CA GLN A 256 -5.02 7.63 33.66
C GLN A 256 -3.78 6.95 33.04
N ARG A 257 -2.68 7.70 32.95
CA ARG A 257 -1.37 7.21 32.47
C ARG A 257 -0.32 7.53 33.52
N GLU A 258 0.25 6.48 34.11
CA GLU A 258 1.25 6.57 35.17
C GLU A 258 2.38 5.56 34.90
N GLY A 259 3.49 5.69 35.64
CA GLY A 259 4.65 4.82 35.47
C GLY A 259 5.37 5.05 34.13
N LYS A 260 5.89 3.96 33.55
CA LYS A 260 6.65 3.97 32.29
C LYS A 260 5.86 4.62 31.15
N ILE A 261 6.58 5.19 30.19
CA ILE A 261 5.96 5.74 28.98
C ILE A 261 5.64 4.59 28.02
N LYS A 262 4.38 4.51 27.57
CA LYS A 262 3.92 3.47 26.65
C LYS A 262 3.98 3.97 25.21
N ILE A 263 4.85 3.37 24.41
CA ILE A 263 4.99 3.64 22.97
C ILE A 263 4.33 2.48 22.23
N ALA A 264 3.46 2.78 21.26
CA ALA A 264 2.84 1.77 20.41
C ALA A 264 3.18 2.00 18.94
N TYR A 265 3.47 0.93 18.21
CA TYR A 265 3.64 0.94 16.76
C TYR A 265 2.42 0.34 16.07
N LEU A 266 1.82 1.10 15.14
CA LEU A 266 0.63 0.73 14.37
C LEU A 266 1.03 0.44 12.92
N SER A 267 0.86 -0.79 12.45
CA SER A 267 1.27 -1.14 11.09
C SER A 267 0.70 -2.45 10.55
N GLY A 268 0.47 -2.47 9.23
CA GLY A 268 0.26 -3.66 8.42
C GLY A 268 1.57 -4.32 7.98
N ASP A 269 2.73 -3.74 8.26
CA ASP A 269 4.00 -4.08 7.59
C ASP A 269 5.14 -4.54 8.53
N LEU A 270 4.82 -5.00 9.74
CA LEU A 270 5.75 -5.58 10.72
C LEU A 270 6.19 -7.02 10.35
N HIS A 271 6.59 -7.24 9.11
CA HIS A 271 6.98 -8.54 8.56
C HIS A 271 8.10 -8.35 7.52
N MET A 272 8.35 -9.31 6.61
CA MET A 272 9.27 -9.12 5.47
C MET A 272 8.77 -8.05 4.49
N HIS A 273 8.93 -6.80 4.88
CA HIS A 273 8.59 -5.56 4.19
C HIS A 273 9.63 -4.50 4.54
N ALA A 274 9.71 -3.41 3.76
CA ALA A 274 10.67 -2.33 3.98
C ALA A 274 10.61 -1.76 5.41
N VAL A 275 9.41 -1.54 5.95
CA VAL A 275 9.19 -1.07 7.33
C VAL A 275 9.76 -2.06 8.35
N GLY A 276 9.36 -3.34 8.28
CA GLY A 276 9.87 -4.37 9.18
C GLY A 276 11.39 -4.54 9.11
N LEU A 277 11.98 -4.47 7.91
CA LEU A 277 13.43 -4.56 7.70
C LEU A 277 14.23 -3.39 8.31
N LEU A 278 13.66 -2.18 8.34
CA LEU A 278 14.33 -1.02 8.93
C LEU A 278 14.16 -0.96 10.45
N THR A 279 13.02 -1.41 10.96
CA THR A 279 12.59 -1.09 12.33
C THR A 279 12.83 -2.20 13.36
N ALA A 280 13.22 -3.40 12.94
CA ALA A 280 13.42 -4.52 13.88
C ALA A 280 14.39 -4.18 15.03
N GLU A 281 15.51 -3.51 14.74
CA GLU A 281 16.48 -3.12 15.77
C GLU A 281 15.98 -1.96 16.64
N LEU A 282 15.16 -1.05 16.10
CA LEU A 282 14.56 0.04 16.87
C LEU A 282 13.78 -0.50 18.07
N TYR A 283 12.92 -1.50 17.85
CA TYR A 283 12.09 -2.08 18.92
C TYR A 283 12.92 -2.76 20.01
N GLU A 284 14.03 -3.39 19.62
CA GLU A 284 14.93 -4.11 20.54
C GLU A 284 15.78 -3.19 21.42
N LEU A 285 15.99 -1.96 20.97
CA LEU A 285 16.90 -1.01 21.61
C LEU A 285 16.22 -0.07 22.61
N HIS A 286 14.88 -0.08 22.68
CA HIS A 286 14.16 0.74 23.64
C HIS A 286 14.59 0.44 25.09
N ASP A 287 14.81 1.49 25.89
CA ASP A 287 15.13 1.38 27.31
C ASP A 287 13.91 0.89 28.10
N LYS A 288 13.85 -0.43 28.29
CA LYS A 288 12.77 -1.12 29.02
C LYS A 288 12.65 -0.69 30.48
N SER A 289 13.62 0.05 31.05
CA SER A 289 13.47 0.63 32.40
C SER A 289 12.54 1.86 32.40
N LYS A 290 12.41 2.56 31.26
CA LYS A 290 11.60 3.77 31.10
C LYS A 290 10.38 3.60 30.21
N PHE A 291 10.47 2.70 29.23
CA PHE A 291 9.46 2.52 28.20
C PHE A 291 8.85 1.12 28.22
N GLU A 292 7.56 1.05 27.87
CA GLU A 292 6.87 -0.16 27.47
C GLU A 292 6.52 -0.06 25.98
N VAL A 293 6.87 -1.08 25.21
CA VAL A 293 6.74 -1.08 23.75
C VAL A 293 5.62 -2.03 23.33
N HIS A 294 4.62 -1.47 22.64
CA HIS A 294 3.45 -2.18 22.17
C HIS A 294 3.44 -2.23 20.64
N ALA A 295 2.80 -3.26 20.08
CA ALA A 295 2.46 -3.30 18.66
C ALA A 295 0.96 -3.56 18.48
N PHE A 296 0.33 -2.80 17.59
CA PHE A 296 -1.02 -3.04 17.10
C PHE A 296 -0.93 -3.29 15.60
N SER A 297 -1.17 -4.54 15.17
CA SER A 297 -0.74 -4.93 13.83
C SER A 297 -1.69 -5.91 13.16
N TRP A 298 -1.97 -5.63 11.88
CA TRP A 298 -2.65 -6.52 10.95
C TRP A 298 -1.68 -7.05 9.88
N SER A 299 -0.42 -7.22 10.27
CA SER A 299 0.61 -7.78 9.41
C SER A 299 0.37 -9.24 9.09
N ARG A 300 0.68 -9.62 7.84
CA ARG A 300 0.72 -11.02 7.43
C ARG A 300 1.66 -11.81 8.36
N GLU A 301 1.19 -12.97 8.82
CA GLU A 301 2.05 -13.94 9.48
C GLU A 301 2.79 -14.75 8.40
N ASP A 302 4.01 -14.34 8.10
CA ASP A 302 4.84 -14.90 7.02
C ASP A 302 5.81 -16.01 7.49
N GLY A 303 5.87 -16.28 8.80
CA GLY A 303 6.72 -17.33 9.39
C GLY A 303 8.22 -17.00 9.38
N THR A 304 8.60 -15.77 9.05
CA THR A 304 10.01 -15.41 8.87
C THR A 304 10.72 -15.15 10.21
N PRO A 305 12.05 -15.35 10.28
CA PRO A 305 12.81 -15.00 11.49
C PRO A 305 12.68 -13.52 11.88
N LEU A 306 12.57 -12.63 10.88
CA LEU A 306 12.32 -11.21 11.10
C LEU A 306 10.99 -10.98 11.85
N ARG A 307 9.92 -11.65 11.41
CA ARG A 307 8.61 -11.55 12.05
C ARG A 307 8.64 -12.00 13.51
N ALA A 308 9.31 -13.11 13.79
CA ALA A 308 9.50 -13.60 15.16
C ALA A 308 10.30 -12.61 16.02
N ARG A 309 11.39 -12.05 15.46
CA ARG A 309 12.23 -11.04 16.13
C ARG A 309 11.47 -9.77 16.48
N ILE A 310 10.69 -9.23 15.54
CA ILE A 310 9.87 -8.03 15.79
C ILE A 310 8.86 -8.30 16.92
N LYS A 311 8.14 -9.43 16.89
CA LYS A 311 7.18 -9.78 17.95
C LYS A 311 7.86 -9.96 19.30
N GLY A 312 9.04 -10.60 19.33
CA GLY A 312 9.83 -10.81 20.55
C GLY A 312 10.41 -9.54 21.17
N ALA A 313 10.51 -8.44 20.41
CA ALA A 313 10.98 -7.16 20.92
C ALA A 313 9.89 -6.33 21.63
N MET A 314 8.62 -6.68 21.42
CA MET A 314 7.47 -6.00 22.01
C MET A 314 7.17 -6.53 23.41
N ASP A 315 6.85 -5.64 24.34
CA ASP A 315 6.30 -6.01 25.65
C ASP A 315 4.85 -6.51 25.51
N SER A 316 4.13 -6.02 24.50
CA SER A 316 2.78 -6.49 24.15
C SER A 316 2.55 -6.43 22.64
N TYR A 317 1.90 -7.47 22.10
CA TYR A 317 1.53 -7.56 20.69
C TYR A 317 0.03 -7.82 20.55
N THR A 318 -0.69 -6.91 19.88
CA THR A 318 -2.15 -6.99 19.66
C THR A 318 -2.45 -7.18 18.17
N PRO A 319 -2.94 -8.37 17.74
CA PRO A 319 -3.36 -8.59 16.37
C PRO A 319 -4.66 -7.83 16.05
N LEU A 320 -4.71 -7.19 14.88
CA LEU A 320 -5.86 -6.41 14.42
C LEU A 320 -6.55 -6.94 13.15
N HIS A 321 -6.19 -8.16 12.72
CA HIS A 321 -6.87 -8.82 11.60
C HIS A 321 -8.36 -9.00 11.88
N GLY A 322 -9.20 -8.51 10.96
CA GLY A 322 -10.67 -8.59 11.10
C GLY A 322 -11.27 -7.71 12.21
N VAL A 323 -10.46 -6.97 12.97
CA VAL A 323 -10.93 -6.04 14.00
C VAL A 323 -11.37 -4.73 13.33
N PRO A 324 -12.58 -4.20 13.55
CA PRO A 324 -12.98 -2.90 13.00
C PRO A 324 -12.14 -1.73 13.54
N ASP A 325 -11.94 -0.68 12.74
CA ASP A 325 -11.07 0.47 13.07
C ASP A 325 -11.40 1.12 14.41
N ARG A 326 -12.69 1.35 14.70
CA ARG A 326 -13.12 1.91 15.98
C ARG A 326 -12.72 1.02 17.16
N ARG A 327 -12.91 -0.30 17.04
CA ARG A 327 -12.55 -1.23 18.13
C ARG A 327 -11.02 -1.29 18.32
N ALA A 328 -10.25 -1.22 17.23
CA ALA A 328 -8.80 -1.11 17.31
C ALA A 328 -8.37 0.16 18.06
N ALA A 329 -9.01 1.31 17.81
CA ALA A 329 -8.75 2.54 18.54
C ALA A 329 -9.14 2.47 20.03
N GLU A 330 -10.22 1.77 20.37
CA GLU A 330 -10.62 1.49 21.76
C GLU A 330 -9.57 0.62 22.47
N LEU A 331 -9.06 -0.43 21.83
CA LEU A 331 -7.99 -1.27 22.38
C LEU A 331 -6.71 -0.47 22.66
N ILE A 332 -6.37 0.50 21.79
CA ILE A 332 -5.23 1.41 22.00
C ILE A 332 -5.48 2.29 23.23
N ALA A 333 -6.69 2.86 23.36
CA ALA A 333 -7.04 3.69 24.51
C ALA A 333 -7.09 2.90 25.83
N GLU A 334 -7.62 1.68 25.80
CA GLU A 334 -7.67 0.74 26.93
C GLU A 334 -6.26 0.36 27.42
N ALA A 335 -5.31 0.20 26.50
CA ALA A 335 -3.90 -0.07 26.84
C ALA A 335 -3.18 1.13 27.50
N GLY A 336 -3.77 2.33 27.45
CA GLY A 336 -3.21 3.54 28.03
C GLY A 336 -1.96 4.04 27.29
N ILE A 337 -1.90 3.85 25.98
CA ILE A 337 -0.77 4.29 25.15
C ILE A 337 -0.56 5.81 25.28
N ASP A 338 0.69 6.23 25.46
CA ASP A 338 1.09 7.65 25.48
C ASP A 338 1.39 8.16 24.07
N VAL A 339 2.19 7.40 23.31
CA VAL A 339 2.62 7.76 21.96
C VAL A 339 2.28 6.63 20.99
N LEU A 340 1.41 6.91 20.02
CA LEU A 340 1.08 6.00 18.93
C LEU A 340 1.84 6.41 17.66
N VAL A 341 2.70 5.52 17.17
CA VAL A 341 3.49 5.73 15.95
C VAL A 341 2.81 4.99 14.80
N ASP A 342 2.27 5.75 13.84
CA ASP A 342 1.77 5.24 12.56
C ASP A 342 2.94 4.96 11.61
N LEU A 343 3.09 3.69 11.24
CA LEU A 343 4.08 3.24 10.27
C LEU A 343 3.44 2.86 8.92
N GLN A 344 2.22 3.31 8.65
CA GLN A 344 1.50 3.02 7.42
C GLN A 344 1.23 4.28 6.58
N GLY A 345 0.71 5.34 7.20
CA GLY A 345 0.21 6.53 6.50
C GLY A 345 -0.91 6.18 5.51
N LEU A 346 -0.76 6.64 4.26
CA LEU A 346 -1.73 6.43 3.17
C LEU A 346 -1.22 5.44 2.11
N THR A 347 -0.49 4.42 2.55
CA THR A 347 0.00 3.33 1.69
C THR A 347 -1.00 2.17 1.62
N SER A 348 -0.69 1.13 0.84
CA SER A 348 -1.56 -0.04 0.68
C SER A 348 -1.92 -0.66 2.04
N GLY A 349 -3.21 -0.97 2.25
CA GLY A 349 -3.68 -1.53 3.52
C GLY A 349 -3.78 -0.54 4.68
N ALA A 350 -3.68 0.78 4.41
CA ALA A 350 -3.86 1.83 5.40
C ALA A 350 -5.21 1.74 6.13
N ARG A 351 -5.17 2.01 7.44
CA ARG A 351 -6.33 2.01 8.34
C ARG A 351 -6.48 3.35 9.07
N PRO A 352 -6.73 4.44 8.32
CA PRO A 352 -6.76 5.80 8.86
C PRO A 352 -7.88 6.03 9.87
N GLY A 353 -8.94 5.21 9.85
CA GLY A 353 -10.03 5.29 10.82
C GLY A 353 -9.56 5.02 12.26
N ILE A 354 -8.54 4.19 12.46
CA ILE A 354 -7.95 3.95 13.79
C ILE A 354 -7.40 5.26 14.38
N LEU A 355 -6.63 5.99 13.59
CA LEU A 355 -5.97 7.24 13.98
C LEU A 355 -6.98 8.37 14.21
N ALA A 356 -8.04 8.43 13.40
CA ALA A 356 -9.09 9.44 13.48
C ALA A 356 -9.86 9.40 14.82
N HIS A 357 -9.98 8.21 15.43
CA HIS A 357 -10.59 8.04 16.76
C HIS A 357 -9.71 8.48 17.93
N ARG A 358 -8.44 8.82 17.68
CA ARG A 358 -7.47 9.33 18.67
C ARG A 358 -7.39 8.47 19.93
N GLY A 359 -6.98 7.22 19.76
CA GLY A 359 -6.76 6.26 20.85
C GLY A 359 -5.59 6.62 21.77
N ALA A 360 -4.64 7.43 21.31
CA ALA A 360 -3.54 8.00 22.09
C ALA A 360 -3.56 9.54 22.05
N PRO A 361 -3.02 10.22 23.07
CA PRO A 361 -2.95 11.68 23.10
C PRO A 361 -1.95 12.22 22.07
N ILE A 362 -0.83 11.52 21.87
CA ILE A 362 0.20 11.86 20.88
C ILE A 362 0.17 10.80 19.77
N GLN A 363 -0.02 11.24 18.53
CA GLN A 363 0.08 10.37 17.35
C GLN A 363 1.14 10.92 16.37
N VAL A 364 2.04 10.04 15.93
CA VAL A 364 3.24 10.38 15.15
C VAL A 364 3.28 9.56 13.87
N SER A 365 3.41 10.20 12.71
CA SER A 365 3.74 9.52 11.45
C SER A 365 5.24 9.24 11.36
N TYR A 366 5.61 8.02 10.95
CA TYR A 366 7.02 7.65 10.77
C TYR A 366 7.22 6.56 9.70
N LEU A 367 8.20 6.77 8.81
CA LEU A 367 8.71 5.83 7.77
C LEU A 367 7.73 5.35 6.69
N GLY A 368 6.57 4.81 7.07
CA GLY A 368 5.67 4.11 6.14
C GLY A 368 5.23 4.97 4.96
N LEU A 369 4.86 6.22 5.26
CA LEU A 369 4.61 7.25 4.25
C LEU A 369 5.65 8.37 4.41
N PRO A 370 6.59 8.53 3.48
CA PRO A 370 7.58 9.61 3.50
C PRO A 370 7.01 10.94 2.95
N ALA A 371 5.84 11.34 3.45
CA ALA A 371 5.13 12.56 3.07
C ALA A 371 4.10 12.96 4.15
N THR A 372 3.53 14.16 4.05
CA THR A 372 2.33 14.56 4.81
C THR A 372 1.19 13.56 4.56
N SER A 373 0.56 13.07 5.62
CA SER A 373 -0.60 12.18 5.52
C SER A 373 -1.91 12.97 5.42
N ALA A 374 -1.92 14.21 5.93
CA ALA A 374 -3.13 15.01 6.11
C ALA A 374 -4.21 14.31 6.97
N LEU A 375 -3.84 13.24 7.69
CA LEU A 375 -4.79 12.46 8.46
C LEU A 375 -5.26 13.22 9.70
N PRO A 376 -6.58 13.27 9.93
CA PRO A 376 -7.10 13.85 11.15
C PRO A 376 -6.63 13.03 12.35
N GLY A 377 -6.04 13.71 13.34
CA GLY A 377 -5.56 13.07 14.54
C GLY A 377 -4.07 12.74 14.55
N VAL A 378 -3.36 12.82 13.42
CA VAL A 378 -1.89 12.69 13.40
C VAL A 378 -1.27 14.06 13.63
N ASP A 379 -0.56 14.22 14.75
CA ASP A 379 -0.09 15.53 15.19
C ASP A 379 1.35 15.82 14.77
N TRP A 380 2.15 14.76 14.66
CA TRP A 380 3.59 14.86 14.50
C TRP A 380 4.10 13.99 13.35
N ILE A 381 5.23 14.38 12.77
CA ILE A 381 6.00 13.58 11.82
C ILE A 381 7.47 13.58 12.26
N LEU A 382 8.08 12.41 12.33
CA LEU A 382 9.49 12.30 12.68
C LEU A 382 10.36 12.59 11.45
N ALA A 383 11.28 13.54 11.58
CA ALA A 383 12.10 14.08 10.50
C ALA A 383 13.49 14.50 10.99
N ASP A 384 14.33 14.98 10.07
CA ASP A 384 15.52 15.77 10.36
C ASP A 384 15.49 17.08 9.55
N ARG A 385 16.45 17.96 9.82
CA ARG A 385 16.51 19.29 9.19
C ARG A 385 16.81 19.25 7.70
N PHE A 386 17.38 18.16 7.19
CA PHE A 386 17.64 18.02 5.76
C PHE A 386 16.39 17.59 5.02
N VAL A 387 15.73 16.52 5.48
CA VAL A 387 14.57 15.92 4.79
C VAL A 387 13.33 16.81 4.87
N MET A 388 13.16 17.53 5.99
CA MET A 388 12.04 18.45 6.20
C MET A 388 12.55 19.85 6.59
N PRO A 389 13.09 20.62 5.63
CA PRO A 389 13.63 21.94 5.88
C PRO A 389 12.48 22.94 6.17
N PRO A 390 12.76 24.14 6.72
CA PRO A 390 11.72 25.11 7.08
C PRO A 390 10.75 25.46 5.94
N GLU A 391 11.23 25.46 4.69
CA GLU A 391 10.46 25.78 3.49
C GLU A 391 9.38 24.74 3.18
N SER A 392 9.51 23.50 3.68
CA SER A 392 8.50 22.45 3.47
C SER A 392 7.39 22.45 4.53
N LEU A 393 7.56 23.18 5.63
CA LEU A 393 6.60 23.22 6.75
C LEU A 393 5.19 23.67 6.34
N PRO A 394 5.00 24.68 5.46
CA PRO A 394 3.66 25.06 5.02
C PRO A 394 2.88 23.95 4.30
N TYR A 395 3.57 22.92 3.83
CA TYR A 395 3.01 21.81 3.07
C TYR A 395 2.84 20.53 3.89
N HIS A 396 3.00 20.61 5.21
CA HIS A 396 2.76 19.49 6.12
C HIS A 396 1.70 19.86 7.14
N THR A 397 0.76 18.95 7.36
CA THR A 397 -0.25 19.11 8.42
C THR A 397 0.29 18.75 9.80
N GLU A 398 1.25 17.83 9.82
CA GLU A 398 1.94 17.34 11.00
C GLU A 398 3.08 18.29 11.40
N LYS A 399 3.32 18.40 12.70
CA LYS A 399 4.47 19.15 13.23
C LYS A 399 5.72 18.27 13.23
N PRO A 400 6.89 18.79 12.83
CA PRO A 400 8.10 17.98 12.83
C PRO A 400 8.58 17.68 14.26
N ILE A 401 8.97 16.43 14.48
CA ILE A 401 9.90 16.02 15.54
C ILE A 401 11.27 15.89 14.88
N TYR A 402 12.16 16.84 15.12
CA TYR A 402 13.49 16.85 14.51
C TYR A 402 14.47 16.02 15.31
N LEU A 403 14.95 14.93 14.72
CA LEU A 403 16.12 14.22 15.21
C LEU A 403 17.41 14.96 14.80
N PRO A 404 18.48 14.89 15.62
CA PRO A 404 19.69 15.69 15.39
C PRO A 404 20.44 15.35 14.10
N ASN A 405 20.54 14.07 13.75
CA ASN A 405 21.43 13.59 12.68
C ASN A 405 20.67 12.97 11.49
N SER A 406 19.81 11.99 11.75
CA SER A 406 19.04 11.31 10.70
C SER A 406 17.67 10.92 11.23
N TYR A 407 16.65 11.09 10.40
CA TYR A 407 15.31 10.64 10.70
C TYR A 407 15.16 9.10 10.61
N GLN A 408 15.97 8.43 9.79
CA GLN A 408 15.74 7.04 9.41
C GLN A 408 16.52 6.07 10.30
N VAL A 409 15.82 5.11 10.92
CA VAL A 409 16.45 3.93 11.52
C VAL A 409 16.76 2.86 10.47
N SER A 410 17.66 1.96 10.80
CA SER A 410 17.97 0.75 10.02
C SER A 410 18.25 -0.42 10.96
N ASP A 411 18.30 -1.64 10.41
CA ASP A 411 18.67 -2.84 11.16
C ASP A 411 20.08 -3.31 10.79
N ARG A 412 21.03 -3.10 11.71
CA ARG A 412 22.44 -3.44 11.55
C ARG A 412 22.72 -4.92 11.77
N LYS A 413 21.76 -5.67 12.33
CA LYS A 413 21.91 -7.11 12.56
C LYS A 413 21.62 -7.93 11.29
N ARG A 414 21.20 -7.29 10.19
CA ARG A 414 21.04 -7.97 8.89
C ARG A 414 22.40 -8.40 8.35
N VAL A 415 22.48 -9.68 8.02
CA VAL A 415 23.69 -10.31 7.49
C VAL A 415 23.57 -10.45 5.97
N ALA A 416 24.60 -10.01 5.26
CA ALA A 416 24.75 -10.25 3.83
C ALA A 416 25.44 -11.61 3.60
N ASN A 417 25.07 -12.29 2.52
CA ASN A 417 25.81 -13.47 2.06
C ASN A 417 27.14 -13.05 1.41
N THR A 418 27.98 -14.04 1.08
CA THR A 418 29.16 -13.81 0.24
C THR A 418 28.71 -13.26 -1.12
N PRO A 419 29.25 -12.13 -1.60
CA PRO A 419 28.86 -11.57 -2.88
C PRO A 419 29.26 -12.51 -4.03
N PRO A 420 28.41 -12.66 -5.07
CA PRO A 420 28.81 -13.38 -6.28
C PRO A 420 29.88 -12.60 -7.04
N THR A 421 30.54 -13.23 -8.01
CA THR A 421 31.43 -12.50 -8.95
C THR A 421 30.61 -11.66 -9.93
N ARG A 422 31.26 -10.70 -10.62
CA ARG A 422 30.61 -9.91 -11.67
C ARG A 422 30.05 -10.81 -12.78
N THR A 423 30.84 -11.77 -13.27
CA THR A 423 30.36 -12.77 -14.25
C THR A 423 29.12 -13.54 -13.75
N GLN A 424 29.10 -13.99 -12.50
CA GLN A 424 27.94 -14.70 -11.93
C GLN A 424 26.69 -13.82 -11.85
N ALA A 425 26.86 -12.50 -11.73
CA ALA A 425 25.79 -11.52 -11.74
C ALA A 425 25.39 -11.03 -13.15
N GLY A 426 26.01 -11.56 -14.21
CA GLY A 426 25.79 -11.11 -15.59
C GLY A 426 26.40 -9.75 -15.91
N LEU A 427 27.38 -9.32 -15.12
CA LEU A 427 28.09 -8.06 -15.28
C LEU A 427 29.43 -8.29 -16.00
N PRO A 428 29.92 -7.29 -16.76
CA PRO A 428 31.27 -7.36 -17.30
C PRO A 428 32.30 -7.29 -16.17
N GLU A 429 33.39 -8.05 -16.27
CA GLU A 429 34.48 -8.00 -15.27
C GLU A 429 35.12 -6.61 -15.25
N ASP A 430 35.41 -6.06 -16.43
CA ASP A 430 35.93 -4.71 -16.64
C ASP A 430 34.83 -3.69 -16.95
N GLY A 431 35.06 -2.43 -16.58
CA GLY A 431 34.12 -1.34 -16.82
C GLY A 431 33.38 -0.89 -15.57
N PHE A 432 32.75 0.27 -15.68
CA PHE A 432 32.07 0.94 -14.57
C PHE A 432 30.63 0.43 -14.44
N VAL A 433 30.24 -0.06 -13.27
CA VAL A 433 28.90 -0.56 -12.99
C VAL A 433 28.10 0.49 -12.25
N PHE A 434 27.24 1.21 -12.98
CA PHE A 434 26.16 1.97 -12.35
C PHE A 434 25.08 0.99 -11.89
N CYS A 435 24.43 1.26 -10.75
CA CYS A 435 23.30 0.44 -10.31
C CYS A 435 22.08 1.26 -9.86
N ALA A 436 20.89 0.68 -9.99
CA ALA A 436 19.64 1.26 -9.53
C ALA A 436 18.62 0.16 -9.18
N PHE A 437 18.56 -0.23 -7.91
CA PHE A 437 17.67 -1.30 -7.42
C PHE A 437 16.36 -0.78 -6.79
N ASN A 438 15.96 0.43 -7.15
CA ASN A 438 14.66 0.98 -6.78
C ASN A 438 13.53 0.25 -7.53
N ASN A 439 12.32 0.29 -6.99
CA ASN A 439 11.14 -0.12 -7.76
C ASN A 439 11.03 0.76 -9.02
N ASN A 440 10.70 0.15 -10.16
CA ASN A 440 10.71 0.85 -11.45
C ASN A 440 9.76 2.06 -11.51
N HIS A 441 8.65 2.03 -10.75
CA HIS A 441 7.69 3.15 -10.68
C HIS A 441 8.26 4.44 -10.09
N LYS A 442 9.35 4.37 -9.32
CA LYS A 442 10.03 5.54 -8.75
C LYS A 442 10.78 6.37 -9.78
N MET A 443 10.95 5.84 -10.99
CA MET A 443 11.77 6.44 -12.03
C MET A 443 10.91 7.20 -13.03
N SER A 444 11.14 8.52 -13.12
CA SER A 444 10.56 9.35 -14.16
C SER A 444 11.29 9.18 -15.50
N GLU A 445 10.61 9.51 -16.61
CA GLU A 445 11.21 9.49 -17.95
C GLU A 445 12.45 10.39 -18.03
N GLN A 446 12.41 11.54 -17.36
CA GLN A 446 13.50 12.52 -17.35
C GLN A 446 14.77 11.93 -16.74
N VAL A 447 14.65 11.19 -15.63
CA VAL A 447 15.77 10.50 -14.97
C VAL A 447 16.26 9.34 -15.85
N TRP A 448 15.36 8.56 -16.44
CA TRP A 448 15.76 7.47 -17.33
C TRP A 448 16.59 7.95 -18.52
N ARG A 449 16.11 9.00 -19.22
CA ARG A 449 16.84 9.61 -20.34
C ARG A 449 18.16 10.25 -19.89
N CYS A 450 18.21 10.82 -18.69
CA CYS A 450 19.46 11.28 -18.08
C CYS A 450 20.47 10.14 -17.93
N TRP A 451 20.05 9.00 -17.40
CA TRP A 451 20.94 7.83 -17.28
C TRP A 451 21.43 7.33 -18.65
N MET A 452 20.61 7.39 -19.69
CA MET A 452 21.06 7.05 -21.05
C MET A 452 22.15 8.01 -21.54
N ARG A 453 22.03 9.32 -21.27
CA ARG A 453 23.09 10.29 -21.57
C ARG A 453 24.36 10.06 -20.74
N VAL A 454 24.23 9.64 -19.48
CA VAL A 454 25.37 9.22 -18.64
C VAL A 454 26.09 8.03 -19.28
N LEU A 455 25.34 6.97 -19.64
CA LEU A 455 25.90 5.79 -20.29
C LEU A 455 26.61 6.16 -21.60
N ARG A 456 26.00 7.00 -22.44
CA ARG A 456 26.63 7.49 -23.70
C ARG A 456 27.99 8.15 -23.45
N GLN A 457 28.10 8.92 -22.36
CA GLN A 457 29.30 9.67 -22.01
C GLN A 457 30.35 8.86 -21.23
N VAL A 458 30.01 7.67 -20.74
CA VAL A 458 30.94 6.76 -20.02
C VAL A 458 31.05 5.45 -20.80
N PRO A 459 31.93 5.35 -21.82
CA PRO A 459 32.09 4.15 -22.63
C PRO A 459 32.45 2.92 -21.80
N GLY A 460 31.94 1.74 -22.17
CA GLY A 460 32.19 0.49 -21.45
C GLY A 460 31.49 0.33 -20.10
N SER A 461 30.73 1.35 -19.64
CA SER A 461 29.91 1.21 -18.44
C SER A 461 28.60 0.47 -18.72
N VAL A 462 28.03 -0.14 -17.69
CA VAL A 462 26.69 -0.75 -17.72
C VAL A 462 25.80 -0.15 -16.64
N LEU A 463 24.49 -0.23 -16.84
CA LEU A 463 23.49 0.06 -15.82
C LEU A 463 22.86 -1.24 -15.35
N TRP A 464 23.08 -1.58 -14.09
CA TRP A 464 22.52 -2.75 -13.43
C TRP A 464 21.30 -2.38 -12.60
N LEU A 465 20.11 -2.79 -13.04
CA LEU A 465 18.86 -2.30 -12.47
C LEU A 465 17.85 -3.41 -12.23
N LEU A 466 16.90 -3.16 -11.34
CA LEU A 466 15.72 -4.01 -11.20
C LEU A 466 14.69 -3.61 -12.26
N ALA A 467 14.15 -4.60 -12.99
CA ALA A 467 12.88 -4.47 -13.71
C ALA A 467 11.98 -5.60 -13.21
N ASP A 468 11.05 -5.26 -12.32
CA ASP A 468 10.29 -6.26 -11.58
C ASP A 468 9.08 -6.84 -12.35
N ASN A 469 8.91 -6.45 -13.61
CA ASN A 469 7.90 -6.94 -14.56
C ASN A 469 8.41 -6.81 -16.01
N PRO A 470 7.94 -7.69 -16.92
CA PRO A 470 8.45 -7.74 -18.31
C PRO A 470 8.12 -6.48 -19.13
N PHE A 471 7.01 -5.81 -18.83
CA PHE A 471 6.59 -4.60 -19.53
C PHE A 471 7.53 -3.41 -19.27
N ALA A 472 7.93 -3.22 -18.00
CA ALA A 472 8.95 -2.26 -17.64
C ALA A 472 10.28 -2.55 -18.35
N GLN A 473 10.73 -3.81 -18.34
CA GLN A 473 11.95 -4.20 -19.05
C GLN A 473 11.88 -3.84 -20.55
N ALA A 474 10.76 -4.17 -21.21
CA ALA A 474 10.55 -3.85 -22.63
C ALA A 474 10.55 -2.34 -22.89
N ASN A 475 9.79 -1.56 -22.10
CA ASN A 475 9.70 -0.11 -22.28
C ASN A 475 11.02 0.61 -22.01
N LEU A 476 11.74 0.21 -20.96
CA LEU A 476 13.06 0.76 -20.64
C LEU A 476 14.07 0.47 -21.75
N THR A 477 14.09 -0.77 -22.24
CA THR A 477 14.97 -1.17 -23.35
C THR A 477 14.64 -0.40 -24.62
N ARG A 478 13.36 -0.24 -24.96
CA ARG A 478 12.92 0.55 -26.13
C ARG A 478 13.44 1.98 -26.04
N VAL A 479 13.23 2.67 -24.92
CA VAL A 479 13.68 4.06 -24.76
C VAL A 479 15.21 4.16 -24.77
N ALA A 480 15.93 3.17 -24.25
CA ALA A 480 17.39 3.14 -24.33
C ALA A 480 17.89 3.02 -25.77
N VAL A 481 17.26 2.18 -26.59
CA VAL A 481 17.58 2.07 -28.03
C VAL A 481 17.26 3.37 -28.78
N GLU A 482 16.14 4.03 -28.46
CA GLU A 482 15.81 5.36 -29.00
C GLU A 482 16.88 6.40 -28.65
N GLU A 483 17.50 6.29 -27.47
CA GLU A 483 18.63 7.11 -27.02
C GLU A 483 19.99 6.62 -27.54
N GLY A 484 20.03 5.64 -28.45
CA GLY A 484 21.26 5.11 -29.04
C GLY A 484 22.14 4.31 -28.07
N ILE A 485 21.56 3.74 -27.01
CA ILE A 485 22.24 2.84 -26.07
C ILE A 485 21.96 1.39 -26.46
N ALA A 486 23.03 0.61 -26.63
CA ALA A 486 22.94 -0.81 -26.92
C ALA A 486 22.25 -1.56 -25.76
N PRO A 487 21.25 -2.44 -26.04
CA PRO A 487 20.50 -3.16 -25.00
C PRO A 487 21.38 -3.91 -24.00
N GLU A 488 22.53 -4.42 -24.43
CA GLU A 488 23.48 -5.19 -23.61
C GLU A 488 24.13 -4.34 -22.51
N ARG A 489 24.03 -3.01 -22.59
CA ARG A 489 24.47 -2.09 -21.52
C ARG A 489 23.45 -1.98 -20.38
N LEU A 490 22.25 -2.53 -20.55
CA LEU A 490 21.25 -2.65 -19.50
C LEU A 490 21.26 -4.08 -18.98
N VAL A 491 21.67 -4.25 -17.73
CA VAL A 491 21.68 -5.56 -17.06
C VAL A 491 20.51 -5.59 -16.09
N PHE A 492 19.52 -6.43 -16.35
CA PHE A 492 18.33 -6.55 -15.49
C PHE A 492 18.56 -7.60 -14.40
N ALA A 493 18.63 -7.15 -13.15
CA ALA A 493 18.78 -8.00 -11.98
C ALA A 493 17.45 -8.71 -11.64
N GLY A 494 17.51 -10.01 -11.35
CA GLY A 494 16.39 -10.75 -10.77
C GLY A 494 16.06 -10.31 -9.34
N ARG A 495 14.90 -10.75 -8.84
CA ARG A 495 14.60 -10.68 -7.41
C ARG A 495 15.54 -11.62 -6.66
N ALA A 496 16.04 -11.16 -5.53
CA ALA A 496 17.00 -11.86 -4.69
C ALA A 496 16.46 -11.99 -3.27
N GLN A 497 16.90 -13.03 -2.55
CA GLN A 497 16.65 -13.12 -1.12
C GLN A 497 17.35 -11.96 -0.39
N PRO A 498 16.87 -11.52 0.78
CA PRO A 498 17.38 -10.32 1.45
C PRO A 498 18.91 -10.29 1.64
N ALA A 499 19.52 -11.42 2.02
CA ALA A 499 20.96 -11.51 2.23
C ALA A 499 21.77 -11.41 0.93
N ASP A 500 21.27 -12.00 -0.17
CA ASP A 500 21.89 -11.90 -1.50
C ASP A 500 21.69 -10.52 -2.12
N TYR A 501 20.52 -9.91 -1.88
CA TYR A 501 20.21 -8.54 -2.26
C TYR A 501 21.19 -7.55 -1.61
N LEU A 502 21.51 -7.72 -0.32
CA LEU A 502 22.54 -6.90 0.34
C LEU A 502 23.92 -7.15 -0.28
N ALA A 503 24.32 -8.40 -0.41
CA ALA A 503 25.65 -8.77 -0.91
C ALA A 503 25.96 -8.16 -2.28
N ARG A 504 24.97 -8.10 -3.17
CA ARG A 504 25.16 -7.66 -4.55
C ARG A 504 25.53 -6.18 -4.69
N PHE A 505 25.21 -5.33 -3.71
CA PHE A 505 25.60 -3.91 -3.76
C PHE A 505 27.10 -3.71 -3.90
N THR A 506 27.93 -4.62 -3.36
CA THR A 506 29.40 -4.47 -3.36
C THR A 506 30.01 -4.53 -4.77
N LEU A 507 29.27 -5.11 -5.73
CA LEU A 507 29.71 -5.25 -7.12
C LEU A 507 29.56 -3.96 -7.94
N ALA A 508 28.68 -3.07 -7.51
CA ALA A 508 28.46 -1.77 -8.15
C ALA A 508 29.54 -0.76 -7.77
N ASP A 509 29.78 0.19 -8.67
CA ASP A 509 30.73 1.29 -8.47
C ASP A 509 30.03 2.57 -7.99
N LEU A 510 28.83 2.84 -8.50
CA LEU A 510 27.98 3.96 -8.07
C LEU A 510 26.50 3.58 -8.19
N PHE A 511 25.73 3.86 -7.15
CA PHE A 511 24.27 3.80 -7.21
C PHE A 511 23.72 5.13 -7.77
N LEU A 512 22.83 5.05 -8.75
CA LEU A 512 22.09 6.16 -9.31
C LEU A 512 20.70 6.22 -8.69
N ASP A 513 20.44 7.26 -7.89
CA ASP A 513 19.15 7.43 -7.23
C ASP A 513 18.05 7.92 -8.18
N THR A 514 16.81 7.64 -7.82
CA THR A 514 15.61 8.05 -8.55
C THR A 514 15.08 9.39 -8.06
N PHE A 515 14.34 10.08 -8.92
CA PHE A 515 13.70 11.36 -8.64
C PHE A 515 12.36 11.45 -9.38
N PRO A 516 11.28 12.00 -8.77
CA PRO A 516 11.23 12.66 -7.45
C PRO A 516 11.21 11.73 -6.24
N TYR A 517 10.90 10.45 -6.40
CA TYR A 517 10.92 9.50 -5.28
C TYR A 517 12.34 8.95 -5.09
N ASN A 518 13.07 9.41 -4.07
CA ASN A 518 14.39 8.87 -3.73
C ASN A 518 14.35 7.45 -3.14
N ALA A 519 15.48 6.77 -3.19
CA ALA A 519 15.76 5.61 -2.36
C ALA A 519 15.71 5.98 -0.86
N GLY A 520 14.98 5.18 -0.09
CA GLY A 520 14.97 5.22 1.39
C GLY A 520 15.75 4.03 1.93
N THR A 521 15.05 2.92 2.18
CA THR A 521 15.66 1.64 2.59
C THR A 521 16.81 1.22 1.68
N THR A 522 16.62 1.27 0.36
CA THR A 522 17.65 0.92 -0.63
C THR A 522 18.91 1.79 -0.50
N ALA A 523 18.77 3.08 -0.16
CA ALA A 523 19.91 3.97 0.05
C ALA A 523 20.67 3.60 1.34
N SER A 524 19.95 3.35 2.44
CA SER A 524 20.54 2.86 3.70
C SER A 524 21.29 1.54 3.49
N ASP A 525 20.69 0.58 2.76
CA ASP A 525 21.29 -0.71 2.43
C ASP A 525 22.56 -0.56 1.57
N CYS A 526 22.48 0.27 0.53
CA CYS A 526 23.60 0.56 -0.37
C CYS A 526 24.80 1.14 0.39
N LEU A 527 24.55 2.15 1.23
CA LEU A 527 25.58 2.79 2.06
C LEU A 527 26.15 1.82 3.11
N TRP A 528 25.31 0.99 3.73
CA TRP A 528 25.72 -0.04 4.70
C TRP A 528 26.66 -1.08 4.09
N MET A 529 26.42 -1.41 2.82
CA MET A 529 27.24 -2.33 2.03
C MET A 529 28.46 -1.65 1.38
N GLY A 530 28.68 -0.37 1.64
CA GLY A 530 29.88 0.35 1.22
C GLY A 530 29.85 0.88 -0.20
N THR A 531 28.67 0.98 -0.82
CA THR A 531 28.50 1.51 -2.18
C THR A 531 28.02 2.96 -2.13
N PRO A 532 28.68 3.91 -2.81
CA PRO A 532 28.23 5.29 -2.84
C PRO A 532 26.94 5.43 -3.66
N ILE A 533 26.08 6.35 -3.25
CA ILE A 533 24.85 6.72 -3.95
C ILE A 533 24.90 8.19 -4.35
N LEU A 534 24.64 8.48 -5.62
CA LEU A 534 24.44 9.83 -6.14
C LEU A 534 22.94 10.12 -6.15
N THR A 535 22.51 11.23 -5.56
CA THR A 535 21.10 11.62 -5.50
C THR A 535 20.87 13.05 -5.95
N ARG A 536 19.64 13.32 -6.40
CA ARG A 536 19.11 14.67 -6.59
C ARG A 536 18.11 14.95 -5.48
N SER A 537 18.39 15.98 -4.68
CA SER A 537 17.47 16.49 -3.68
C SER A 537 16.51 17.55 -4.23
N GLY A 538 15.22 17.38 -4.00
CA GLY A 538 14.16 18.29 -4.42
C GLY A 538 13.56 19.12 -3.29
N LYS A 539 12.27 19.45 -3.43
CA LYS A 539 11.49 20.29 -2.51
C LYS A 539 10.65 19.50 -1.51
N THR A 540 10.36 18.24 -1.81
CA THR A 540 9.44 17.39 -1.03
C THR A 540 10.19 16.50 -0.05
N TYR A 541 9.52 15.97 0.98
CA TYR A 541 10.13 15.05 1.94
C TYR A 541 10.76 13.85 1.21
N ILE A 542 9.99 13.26 0.30
CA ILE A 542 10.38 12.03 -0.40
C ILE A 542 11.54 12.22 -1.37
N SER A 543 11.69 13.42 -1.94
CA SER A 543 12.79 13.76 -2.85
C SER A 543 14.04 14.23 -2.13
N ARG A 544 14.08 14.14 -0.79
CA ARG A 544 15.22 14.57 0.03
C ARG A 544 15.74 13.47 0.96
N MET A 545 15.15 12.28 0.91
CA MET A 545 15.48 11.18 1.80
C MET A 545 16.95 10.76 1.65
N ALA A 546 17.40 10.44 0.45
CA ALA A 546 18.78 10.01 0.22
C ALA A 546 19.79 11.11 0.56
N GLY A 547 19.44 12.39 0.34
CA GLY A 547 20.29 13.51 0.73
C GLY A 547 20.45 13.66 2.24
N SER A 548 19.42 13.34 3.03
CA SER A 548 19.54 13.24 4.49
C SER A 548 20.51 12.13 4.89
N LEU A 549 20.38 10.94 4.28
CA LEU A 549 21.29 9.81 4.61
C LEU A 549 22.74 10.10 4.21
N LEU A 550 22.96 10.72 3.04
CA LEU A 550 24.28 11.16 2.60
C LEU A 550 24.89 12.22 3.52
N THR A 551 24.06 13.12 4.04
CA THR A 551 24.48 14.10 5.06
C THR A 551 24.95 13.38 6.33
N ALA A 552 24.14 12.43 6.82
CA ALA A 552 24.40 11.69 8.05
C ALA A 552 25.58 10.71 7.95
N VAL A 553 25.87 10.17 6.76
CA VAL A 553 27.02 9.27 6.52
C VAL A 553 28.32 10.04 6.23
N GLY A 554 28.25 11.37 6.02
CA GLY A 554 29.42 12.21 5.74
C GLY A 554 29.83 12.33 4.27
N LEU A 555 28.89 12.16 3.34
CA LEU A 555 29.11 12.27 1.89
C LEU A 555 28.20 13.31 1.21
N PRO A 556 28.15 14.58 1.68
CA PRO A 556 27.27 15.60 1.09
C PRO A 556 27.63 15.94 -0.37
N ASP A 557 28.85 15.65 -0.82
CA ASP A 557 29.29 15.86 -2.21
C ASP A 557 28.55 14.98 -3.23
N LEU A 558 27.80 13.97 -2.78
CA LEU A 558 26.96 13.13 -3.64
C LEU A 558 25.51 13.61 -3.72
N ILE A 559 25.22 14.82 -3.23
CA ILE A 559 23.91 15.45 -3.29
C ILE A 559 23.94 16.53 -4.38
N THR A 560 23.05 16.42 -5.37
CA THR A 560 22.80 17.46 -6.37
C THR A 560 21.39 18.03 -6.24
N THR A 561 21.09 19.13 -6.93
CA THR A 561 19.76 19.78 -6.83
C THR A 561 19.05 19.90 -8.18
N THR A 562 19.81 19.86 -9.28
CA THR A 562 19.27 19.87 -10.64
C THR A 562 19.60 18.58 -11.39
N LEU A 563 18.83 18.30 -12.45
CA LEU A 563 19.08 17.14 -13.31
C LEU A 563 20.43 17.27 -14.05
N ASP A 564 20.81 18.49 -14.42
CA ASP A 564 22.09 18.77 -15.11
C ASP A 564 23.29 18.51 -14.18
N GLU A 565 23.22 18.98 -12.93
CA GLU A 565 24.25 18.70 -11.92
C GLU A 565 24.36 17.20 -11.65
N TYR A 566 23.22 16.51 -11.54
CA TYR A 566 23.15 15.07 -11.35
C TYR A 566 23.87 14.33 -12.49
N GLU A 567 23.54 14.66 -13.75
CA GLU A 567 24.16 14.07 -14.93
C GLU A 567 25.68 14.30 -14.96
N GLN A 568 26.10 15.55 -14.78
CA GLN A 568 27.51 15.93 -14.82
C GLN A 568 28.30 15.20 -13.73
N ARG A 569 27.73 15.08 -12.52
CA ARG A 569 28.36 14.36 -11.41
C ARG A 569 28.46 12.86 -11.71
N ALA A 570 27.41 12.24 -12.24
CA ALA A 570 27.41 10.83 -12.62
C ALA A 570 28.49 10.53 -13.67
N VAL A 571 28.59 11.37 -14.72
CA VAL A 571 29.61 11.25 -15.77
C VAL A 571 31.01 11.46 -15.20
N GLN A 572 31.19 12.47 -14.34
CA GLN A 572 32.49 12.77 -13.72
C GLN A 572 32.99 11.58 -12.88
N ILE A 573 32.13 10.97 -12.07
CA ILE A 573 32.47 9.80 -11.27
C ILE A 573 32.71 8.58 -12.18
N GLY A 574 31.83 8.34 -13.16
CA GLY A 574 31.93 7.20 -14.08
C GLY A 574 33.19 7.21 -14.96
N ARG A 575 33.68 8.39 -15.34
CA ARG A 575 34.95 8.56 -16.08
C ARG A 575 36.20 8.45 -15.19
N GLN A 576 36.04 8.45 -13.87
CA GLN A 576 37.14 8.44 -12.91
C GLN A 576 36.93 7.35 -11.84
N PRO A 577 37.19 6.06 -12.17
CA PRO A 577 36.98 4.95 -11.23
C PRO A 577 37.66 5.13 -9.86
N ALA A 578 38.80 5.84 -9.82
CA ALA A 578 39.49 6.18 -8.56
C ALA A 578 38.62 7.02 -7.59
N ARG A 579 37.70 7.85 -8.10
CA ARG A 579 36.75 8.60 -7.25
C ARG A 579 35.74 7.68 -6.59
N ALA A 580 35.12 6.78 -7.36
CA ALA A 580 34.21 5.77 -6.80
C ALA A 580 34.94 4.89 -5.78
N ALA A 581 36.15 4.43 -6.09
CA ALA A 581 36.98 3.68 -5.15
C ALA A 581 37.29 4.45 -3.86
N SER A 582 37.51 5.76 -3.94
CA SER A 582 37.74 6.60 -2.76
C SER A 582 36.50 6.68 -1.87
N TYR A 583 35.30 6.82 -2.44
CA TYR A 583 34.06 6.79 -1.66
C TYR A 583 33.82 5.41 -1.02
N LYS A 584 34.05 4.33 -1.77
CA LYS A 584 33.93 2.95 -1.24
C LYS A 584 34.89 2.72 -0.08
N ARG A 585 36.13 3.18 -0.19
CA ARG A 585 37.12 3.14 0.91
C ARG A 585 36.65 3.95 2.12
N TYR A 586 36.17 5.18 1.92
CA TYR A 586 35.63 6.00 3.01
C TYR A 586 34.46 5.28 3.72
N LEU A 587 33.51 4.71 2.97
CA LEU A 587 32.39 4.00 3.56
C LEU A 587 32.84 2.74 4.33
N ALA A 588 33.86 2.03 3.84
CA ALA A 588 34.43 0.88 4.52
C ALA A 588 35.14 1.27 5.83
N GLU A 589 35.87 2.38 5.85
CA GLU A 589 36.65 2.85 7.00
C GLU A 589 35.81 3.61 8.04
N HIS A 590 34.84 4.41 7.58
CA HIS A 590 34.12 5.37 8.41
C HIS A 590 32.60 5.25 8.34
N GLY A 591 32.04 4.74 7.24
CA GLY A 591 30.60 4.73 6.99
C GLY A 591 29.80 4.08 8.11
N ARG A 592 30.20 2.89 8.56
CA ARG A 592 29.51 2.15 9.65
C ARG A 592 29.63 2.80 11.04
N GLY A 593 30.61 3.68 11.24
CA GLY A 593 30.77 4.46 12.47
C GLY A 593 30.10 5.84 12.42
N SER A 594 29.43 6.17 11.31
CA SER A 594 28.76 7.47 11.14
C SER A 594 27.46 7.56 11.93
N PRO A 595 26.94 8.79 12.17
CA PRO A 595 25.64 9.00 12.80
C PRO A 595 24.46 8.28 12.10
N LEU A 596 24.55 8.00 10.80
CA LEU A 596 23.51 7.24 10.07
C LEU A 596 23.30 5.84 10.64
N PHE A 597 24.37 5.18 11.12
CA PHE A 597 24.33 3.81 11.63
C PHE A 597 24.58 3.70 13.14
N ASP A 598 24.55 4.82 13.88
CA ASP A 598 24.45 4.79 15.34
C ASP A 598 22.98 4.65 15.76
N ILE A 599 22.39 3.48 15.46
CA ILE A 599 20.98 3.20 15.77
C ILE A 599 20.67 3.36 17.27
N PRO A 600 21.53 2.93 18.22
CA PRO A 600 21.31 3.21 19.64
C PRO A 600 21.20 4.71 19.95
N ALA A 601 21.98 5.58 19.30
CA ALA A 601 21.82 7.03 19.47
C ALA A 601 20.49 7.53 18.90
N ILE A 602 20.12 7.08 17.69
CA ILE A 602 18.84 7.45 17.08
C ILE A 602 17.65 7.03 17.97
N VAL A 603 17.67 5.81 18.53
CA VAL A 603 16.61 5.35 19.45
C VAL A 603 16.55 6.23 20.69
N ARG A 604 17.68 6.57 21.32
CA ARG A 604 17.70 7.51 22.47
C ARG A 604 17.15 8.89 22.12
N ASP A 605 17.42 9.37 20.90
CA ASP A 605 16.90 10.66 20.41
C ASP A 605 15.38 10.62 20.23
N ILE A 606 14.85 9.52 19.68
CA ILE A 606 13.40 9.27 19.57
C ILE A 606 12.76 9.22 20.96
N GLU A 607 13.33 8.44 21.87
CA GLU A 607 12.86 8.27 23.24
C GLU A 607 12.77 9.60 23.98
N ARG A 608 13.79 10.45 23.86
CA ARG A 608 13.79 11.77 24.49
C ARG A 608 12.61 12.63 24.02
N GLU A 609 12.33 12.64 22.71
CA GLU A 609 11.22 13.43 22.18
C GLU A 609 9.86 12.82 22.54
N PHE A 610 9.74 11.50 22.53
CA PHE A 610 8.51 10.81 22.93
C PHE A 610 8.22 10.98 24.42
N GLU A 611 9.22 10.84 25.28
CA GLU A 611 9.11 11.11 26.72
C GLU A 611 8.69 12.56 26.98
N ARG A 612 9.34 13.52 26.32
CA ARG A 612 8.98 14.95 26.43
C ARG A 612 7.53 15.19 26.06
N LEU A 613 7.07 14.66 24.93
CA LEU A 613 5.68 14.84 24.45
C LEU A 613 4.67 14.14 25.36
N ALA A 614 4.97 12.92 25.80
CA ALA A 614 4.11 12.13 26.68
C ALA A 614 3.92 12.82 28.04
N LEU A 615 5.02 13.24 28.68
CA LEU A 615 4.96 13.92 29.98
C LEU A 615 4.22 15.27 29.88
N GLN A 616 4.43 16.02 28.80
CA GLN A 616 3.66 17.25 28.55
C GLN A 616 2.15 16.98 28.39
N ALA A 617 1.77 15.87 27.74
CA ALA A 617 0.38 15.48 27.59
C ALA A 617 -0.24 15.06 28.93
N ARG A 618 0.45 14.21 29.72
CA ARG A 618 -0.01 13.77 31.04
C ARG A 618 -0.29 14.96 31.96
N THR A 619 0.57 15.98 31.99
CA THR A 619 0.38 17.20 32.81
C THR A 619 -0.82 18.06 32.36
N ARG A 620 -1.23 18.00 31.10
CA ARG A 620 -2.42 18.73 30.62
C ARG A 620 -3.74 18.01 30.92
N GLU A 621 -3.68 16.70 31.15
CA GLU A 621 -4.84 15.85 31.43
C GLU A 621 -5.06 15.59 32.92
N ALA A 622 -4.02 15.76 33.75
CA ALA A 622 -4.10 15.82 35.21
C ALA A 622 -4.69 17.15 35.67
#